data_AF-X1LDF4-F1
#
_entry.id   AF-X1LDF4-F1
#
_cell.length_a   1.000
_cell.length_b   1.000
_cell.length_c   1.000
_cell.angle_alpha   90.00
_cell.angle_beta   90.00
_cell.angle_gamma   90.00
#
_symmetry.space_group_name_H-M   'P 1'
#
loop_
_entity.id
_entity.type
_entity.pdbx_description
1 polymer ?
#
loop_
_entity_poly.entity_id
_entity_poly.type
_entity_poly.pdbx_seq_one_letter_code
_entity_poly.pdbx_strand_id
1 'polypeptide(L)'
;MTLPLTKGGILAGTILVLIPCIGDWLVPLLMGGAATFMAGNLVYLHFISAANIPAGSTIGVALTAIAILILYLCIKAGGKEATERII
;
A
#
# COMPACT_ATOMS: atom_id res chain seq x y z
N MET A 1 2.04 -31.98 -6.43
CA MET A 1 1.06 -32.29 -5.38
C MET A 1 1.05 -31.31 -4.19
N THR A 2 1.76 -30.17 -4.26
CA THR A 2 1.83 -29.16 -3.17
C THR A 2 0.96 -27.92 -3.41
N LEU A 3 0.54 -27.64 -4.66
CA LEU A 3 -0.18 -26.43 -5.06
C LEU A 3 -1.40 -26.06 -4.17
N PRO A 4 -2.31 -26.96 -3.77
CA PRO A 4 -3.54 -26.55 -3.09
C PRO A 4 -3.33 -26.12 -1.63
N LEU A 5 -2.31 -26.65 -0.94
CA LEU A 5 -1.96 -26.25 0.42
C LEU A 5 -1.27 -24.87 0.43
N THR A 6 -0.42 -24.60 -0.57
CA THR A 6 0.34 -23.33 -0.66
C THR A 6 -0.51 -22.13 -1.09
N LYS A 7 -1.72 -22.34 -1.65
CA LYS A 7 -2.64 -21.26 -2.08
C LYS A 7 -2.94 -20.23 -0.97
N GLY A 8 -3.15 -20.67 0.27
CA GLY A 8 -3.36 -19.76 1.40
C GLY A 8 -2.12 -18.93 1.73
N GLY A 9 -0.93 -19.53 1.64
CA GLY A 9 0.35 -18.84 1.82
C GLY A 9 0.67 -17.85 0.71
N ILE A 10 0.32 -18.17 -0.54
CA ILE A 10 0.48 -17.26 -1.69
C ILE A 10 -0.42 -16.03 -1.53
N LEU A 11 -1.66 -16.21 -1.07
CA LEU A 11 -2.58 -15.09 -0.81
C LEU A 11 -2.04 -14.20 0.32
N ALA A 12 -1.60 -14.79 1.43
CA ALA A 12 -0.99 -14.06 2.54
C ALA A 12 0.28 -13.31 2.11
N GLY A 13 1.18 -13.97 1.37
CA GLY A 13 2.41 -13.36 0.85
C GLY A 13 2.14 -12.21 -0.13
N THR A 14 1.13 -12.35 -0.99
CA THR A 14 0.73 -11.29 -1.94
C THR A 14 0.21 -10.06 -1.21
N ILE A 15 -0.59 -10.24 -0.14
CA ILE A 15 -1.08 -9.14 0.71
C ILE A 15 0.09 -8.44 1.43
N LEU A 16 1.06 -9.21 1.95
CA LEU A 16 2.23 -8.68 2.65
C LEU A 16 3.15 -7.82 1.75
N VAL A 17 3.17 -8.06 0.44
CA VAL A 17 3.95 -7.26 -0.53
C VAL A 17 3.13 -6.09 -1.11
N LEU A 18 1.81 -6.25 -1.28
CA LEU A 18 0.94 -5.18 -1.79
C LEU A 18 0.95 -3.93 -0.89
N ILE A 19 1.03 -4.11 0.42
CA ILE A 19 1.04 -3.02 1.40
C ILE A 19 2.26 -2.09 1.24
N PRO A 20 3.52 -2.59 1.31
CA PRO A 20 4.70 -1.74 1.14
C PRO A 20 4.80 -1.15 -0.27
N CYS A 21 4.33 -1.84 -1.32
CA CYS A 21 4.37 -1.31 -2.69
C CYS A 21 3.56 -0.02 -2.89
N ILE A 22 2.47 0.19 -2.15
CA ILE A 22 1.64 1.41 -2.25
C ILE A 22 2.30 2.57 -1.48
N GLY A 23 3.04 2.27 -0.40
CA GLY A 23 3.67 3.25 0.47
C GLY A 23 5.13 3.60 0.13
N ASP A 24 5.76 2.86 -0.79
CA ASP A 24 7.14 3.10 -1.15
C ASP A 24 7.30 4.40 -1.96
N TRP A 25 8.05 5.34 -1.38
CA TRP A 25 8.34 6.64 -2.00
C TRP A 25 9.81 6.74 -2.46
N LEU A 26 10.70 5.91 -1.91
CA LEU A 26 12.13 6.01 -2.12
C LEU A 26 12.58 5.34 -3.42
N VAL A 27 12.12 4.11 -3.71
CA VAL A 27 12.46 3.40 -4.94
C VAL A 27 11.96 4.14 -6.19
N PRO A 28 10.72 4.66 -6.27
CA PRO A 28 10.28 5.40 -7.44
C PRO A 28 10.98 6.76 -7.60
N LEU A 29 11.39 7.41 -6.51
CA LEU A 29 12.17 8.64 -6.58
C LEU A 29 13.54 8.41 -7.25
N LEU A 30 14.16 7.26 -6.98
CA LEU A 30 15.47 6.89 -7.51
C LEU A 30 15.40 6.28 -8.92
N MET A 31 14.35 5.51 -9.24
CA MET A 31 14.24 4.78 -10.53
C MET A 31 13.40 5.50 -11.60
N GLY A 32 12.45 6.36 -11.23
CA GLY A 32 11.52 7.00 -12.16
C GLY A 32 11.99 8.34 -12.73
N GLY A 33 13.01 8.96 -12.12
CA GLY A 33 13.36 10.36 -12.41
C GLY A 33 12.20 11.32 -12.14
N ALA A 34 12.40 12.63 -12.35
CA ALA A 34 11.47 13.71 -11.98
C ALA A 34 10.07 13.68 -12.66
N ALA A 35 9.71 12.63 -13.40
CA ALA A 35 8.53 12.60 -14.27
C ALA A 35 7.42 11.64 -13.81
N THR A 36 7.65 10.74 -12.85
CA THR A 36 6.60 9.84 -12.35
C THR A 36 6.16 10.21 -10.93
N PHE A 37 5.03 10.89 -10.83
CA PHE A 37 4.39 11.22 -9.56
C PHE A 37 3.69 9.98 -8.98
N MET A 38 4.38 9.22 -8.13
CA MET A 38 3.74 8.24 -7.24
C MET A 38 3.20 8.91 -5.99
N ALA A 39 2.15 8.34 -5.39
CA ALA A 39 1.50 8.84 -4.18
C ALA A 39 2.49 9.18 -3.05
N GLY A 40 3.50 8.32 -2.85
CA GLY A 40 4.56 8.54 -1.86
C GLY A 40 5.46 9.73 -2.17
N ASN A 41 5.81 9.96 -3.44
CA ASN A 41 6.63 11.10 -3.85
C ASN A 41 5.84 12.42 -3.75
N LEU A 42 4.52 12.40 -4.02
CA LEU A 42 3.67 13.59 -3.91
C LEU A 42 3.62 14.14 -2.47
N VAL A 43 3.47 13.27 -1.46
CA VAL A 43 3.53 13.69 -0.05
C VAL A 43 4.88 14.31 0.27
N TYR A 44 5.96 13.65 -0.15
CA TYR A 44 7.33 14.10 0.09
C TYR A 44 7.61 15.49 -0.52
N LEU A 45 7.20 15.72 -1.77
CA LEU A 45 7.36 17.01 -2.46
C LEU A 45 6.60 18.14 -1.75
N HIS A 46 5.37 17.89 -1.28
CA HIS A 46 4.60 18.90 -0.54
C HIS A 46 5.13 19.17 0.87
N PHE A 47 5.79 18.19 1.50
CA PHE A 47 6.42 18.34 2.82
C PHE A 47 7.78 19.05 2.77
N ILE A 48 8.65 18.64 1.84
CA ILE A 48 10.06 19.08 1.77
C ILE A 48 10.28 20.18 0.73
N SER A 49 9.74 20.01 -0.49
CA SER A 49 10.05 20.94 -1.59
C SER A 49 9.20 22.21 -1.56
N ALA A 50 7.95 22.12 -1.09
CA ALA A 50 7.06 23.28 -0.97
C ALA A 50 7.15 23.98 0.41
N ALA A 51 7.81 23.37 1.41
CA ALA A 51 7.88 23.84 2.81
C ALA A 51 6.50 24.20 3.43
N ASN A 52 5.41 23.68 2.87
CA ASN A 52 4.04 23.93 3.30
C ASN A 52 3.54 22.74 4.12
N ILE A 53 4.08 22.61 5.33
CA ILE A 53 3.74 21.54 6.29
C ILE A 53 2.23 21.32 6.49
N PRO A 54 1.34 22.35 6.47
CA PRO A 54 -0.10 22.14 6.55
C PRO A 54 -0.66 21.35 5.36
N ALA A 55 -0.26 21.70 4.13
CA ALA A 55 -0.70 21.02 2.91
C ALA A 55 -0.13 19.60 2.82
N GLY A 56 1.15 19.43 3.18
CA GLY A 56 1.78 18.12 3.30
C GLY A 56 1.08 17.20 4.31
N SER A 57 0.61 17.77 5.43
CA SER A 57 -0.13 17.02 6.46
C SER A 57 -1.50 16.56 5.98
N THR A 58 -2.26 17.42 5.27
CA THR A 58 -3.57 17.02 4.70
C THR A 58 -3.42 15.88 3.69
N ILE A 59 -2.44 15.99 2.78
CA ILE A 59 -2.21 14.98 1.74
C ILE A 59 -1.71 13.67 2.38
N GLY A 60 -0.80 13.76 3.36
CA GLY A 60 -0.28 12.60 4.10
C GLY A 60 -1.36 11.87 4.90
N VAL A 61 -2.21 12.61 5.63
CA VAL A 61 -3.33 12.03 6.39
C VAL A 61 -4.37 11.42 5.45
N ALA A 62 -4.70 12.08 4.34
CA ALA A 62 -5.63 11.54 3.34
C ALA A 62 -5.11 10.24 2.72
N LEU A 63 -3.83 10.18 2.35
CA LEU A 63 -3.22 8.96 1.82
C LEU A 63 -3.17 7.83 2.85
N THR A 64 -2.86 8.17 4.11
CA THR A 64 -2.87 7.20 5.20
C THR A 64 -4.27 6.63 5.44
N ALA A 65 -5.32 7.48 5.41
CA ALA A 65 -6.70 7.03 5.54
C ALA A 65 -7.13 6.08 4.40
N ILE A 66 -6.72 6.37 3.16
CA ILE A 66 -6.96 5.49 2.00
C ILE A 66 -6.22 4.16 2.17
N ALA A 67 -4.96 4.17 2.62
CA ALA A 67 -4.19 2.96 2.86
C ALA A 67 -4.84 2.07 3.93
N ILE A 68 -5.32 2.66 5.03
CA ILE A 68 -6.06 1.94 6.09
C ILE A 68 -7.37 1.36 5.53
N LEU A 69 -8.09 2.10 4.68
CA LEU A 69 -9.32 1.61 4.04
C LEU A 69 -9.04 0.40 3.14
N ILE A 70 -8.00 0.47 2.31
CA ILE A 70 -7.56 -0.64 1.46
C ILE A 70 -7.15 -1.84 2.32
N LEU A 71 -6.40 -1.61 3.39
CA LEU A 71 -6.00 -2.66 4.33
C LEU A 71 -7.23 -3.34 4.96
N TYR A 72 -8.21 -2.56 5.42
CA TYR A 72 -9.45 -3.08 5.98
C TYR A 72 -10.23 -3.91 4.95
N LEU A 73 -10.31 -3.45 3.70
CA LEU A 73 -10.95 -4.19 2.61
C LEU A 73 -10.19 -5.47 2.25
N CYS A 74 -8.87 -5.44 2.19
CA CYS A 74 -8.02 -6.61 1.95
C CYS A 74 -8.15 -7.65 3.07
N ILE A 75 -8.20 -7.22 4.33
CA ILE A 75 -8.43 -8.12 5.48
C ILE A 75 -9.85 -8.69 5.42
N LYS A 76 -10.86 -7.90 5.07
CA LYS A 76 -12.24 -8.38 4.91
C LYS A 76 -12.39 -9.36 3.74
N ALA A 77 -11.68 -9.13 2.63
CA ALA A 77 -11.66 -10.02 1.48
C ALA A 77 -10.86 -11.31 1.77
N GLY A 78 -9.70 -11.21 2.40
CA GLY A 78 -8.91 -12.37 2.84
C GLY A 78 -9.57 -13.16 3.98
N GLY A 79 -10.37 -12.49 4.82
CA GLY A 79 -11.21 -13.13 5.84
C GLY A 79 -12.32 -13.99 5.24
N LYS A 80 -12.86 -13.61 4.08
CA LYS A 80 -13.79 -14.47 3.33
C LYS A 80 -13.09 -15.74 2.81
N GLU A 81 -11.85 -15.63 2.35
CA GLU A 81 -11.06 -16.77 1.84
C GLU A 81 -10.58 -17.71 2.96
N ALA A 82 -10.33 -17.19 4.17
CA ALA A 82 -9.95 -17.97 5.35
C ALA A 82 -11.15 -18.66 6.03
N THR A 83 -12.33 -18.04 6.01
CA THR A 83 -13.57 -18.61 6.56
C THR A 83 -14.21 -19.64 5.63
N GLU A 84 -14.10 -19.51 4.31
CA GLU A 84 -14.64 -20.50 3.34
C GLU A 84 -13.95 -21.87 3.42
N ARG A 85 -12.73 -21.95 3.96
CA ARG A 85 -12.03 -23.23 4.17
C ARG A 85 -12.36 -23.93 5.49
N ILE A 86 -13.21 -23.33 6.34
CA ILE A 86 -13.64 -23.89 7.64
C ILE A 86 -15.05 -24.50 7.55
N ILE A 87 -15.76 -24.36 6.42
CA ILE A 87 -17.07 -24.98 6.17
C ILE A 87 -16.92 -26.12 5.16
#